data_AF-A0A7X8AQH5-F1
#
_entry.id   AF-A0A7X8AQH5-F1
#
_cell.length_a   1.000
_cell.length_b   1.000
_cell.length_c   1.000
_cell.angle_alpha   90.00
_cell.angle_beta   90.00
_cell.angle_gamma   90.00
#
_symmetry.space_group_name_H-M   'P 1'
#
loop_
_entity.id
_entity.type
_entity.pdbx_description
1 polymer ?
#
loop_
_entity_poly.entity_id
_entity_poly.type
_entity_poly.pdbx_seq_one_letter_code
_entity_poly.pdbx_strand_id
1 'polypeptide(L)'
;MLHKSFYQARYLSFAAPAVALLIGDTLTRLRPRLASYLVLGVLAAASWPVFADRLDANSKSSWLAVQEAMVDRVRPGDAWISFGPLMTAAENVYPEPWRDLVLLNPDPEPPWPTRFIYPRLGGDLTDCLRLEGEGPNRVWYLSDHTSRTWGVSHEQEDLLLLEGLGYRIAWQSPTLGPVDQTRVYELLRE
;
A
#
# COMPACT_ATOMS: atom_id res chain seq x y z
N MET A 1 -27.12 -15.67 8.24
CA MET A 1 -25.91 -15.58 9.09
C MET A 1 -24.72 -16.03 8.25
N LEU A 2 -23.88 -15.10 7.80
CA LEU A 2 -22.66 -15.41 7.05
C LEU A 2 -21.62 -15.99 8.01
N HIS A 3 -21.10 -17.19 7.73
CA HIS A 3 -19.95 -17.76 8.43
C HIS A 3 -18.74 -16.84 8.21
N LYS A 4 -18.46 -15.95 9.17
CA LYS A 4 -17.15 -15.29 9.29
C LYS A 4 -16.12 -16.40 9.51
N SER A 5 -15.32 -16.69 8.49
CA SER A 5 -14.16 -17.57 8.65
C SER A 5 -13.23 -16.97 9.70
N PHE A 6 -13.14 -17.60 10.87
CA PHE A 6 -12.27 -17.16 11.97
C PHE A 6 -10.78 -17.22 11.59
N TYR A 7 -10.44 -18.00 10.56
CA TYR A 7 -9.08 -18.12 10.05
C TYR A 7 -8.88 -17.33 8.77
N GLN A 8 -8.14 -16.23 8.88
CA GLN A 8 -7.59 -15.53 7.72
C GLN A 8 -6.38 -16.30 7.19
N ALA A 9 -6.23 -16.41 5.87
CA ALA A 9 -5.11 -17.09 5.21
C ALA A 9 -3.73 -16.58 5.70
N ARG A 10 -3.64 -15.32 6.15
CA ARG A 10 -2.43 -14.76 6.76
C ARG A 10 -1.93 -15.53 7.98
N TYR A 11 -2.79 -16.25 8.71
CA TYR A 11 -2.32 -17.03 9.86
C TYR A 11 -1.56 -18.29 9.45
N LEU A 12 -1.76 -18.79 8.21
CA LEU A 12 -1.00 -19.91 7.68
C LEU A 12 0.48 -19.55 7.48
N SER A 13 0.83 -18.27 7.29
CA SER A 13 2.24 -17.87 7.16
C SER A 13 3.03 -18.03 8.47
N PHE A 14 2.38 -18.02 9.63
CA PHE A 14 3.05 -18.32 10.90
C PHE A 14 3.45 -19.80 11.01
N ALA A 15 2.71 -20.70 10.36
CA ALA A 15 3.03 -22.12 10.31
C ALA A 15 4.03 -22.47 9.19
N ALA A 16 4.22 -21.58 8.22
CA ALA A 16 5.06 -21.85 7.04
C ALA A 16 6.50 -22.30 7.38
N PRO A 17 7.22 -21.70 8.35
CA PRO A 17 8.57 -22.16 8.70
C PRO A 17 8.58 -23.59 9.26
N ALA A 18 7.63 -23.93 10.13
CA ALA A 18 7.52 -25.26 10.70
C ALA A 18 7.19 -26.31 9.63
N VAL A 19 6.26 -25.98 8.72
CA VAL A 19 5.93 -26.83 7.57
C VAL A 19 7.14 -27.02 6.65
N ALA A 20 7.93 -25.97 6.40
CA ALA A 20 9.13 -26.06 5.59
C ALA A 20 10.18 -27.00 6.19
N LEU A 21 10.38 -26.95 7.52
CA LEU A 21 11.27 -27.85 8.24
C LEU A 21 10.80 -29.31 8.16
N LEU A 22 9.50 -29.56 8.32
CA LEU A 22 8.93 -30.91 8.21
C LEU A 22 9.06 -31.48 6.78
N ILE A 23 8.84 -30.64 5.76
CA ILE A 23 9.07 -31.01 4.36
C ILE A 23 10.55 -31.34 4.16
N GLY A 24 11.46 -30.50 4.67
CA GLY A 24 12.90 -30.73 4.60
C GLY A 24 13.32 -32.07 5.20
N ASP A 25 12.92 -32.35 6.46
CA ASP A 25 13.21 -33.62 7.13
C ASP A 25 12.64 -34.81 6.35
N THR A 26 11.39 -34.71 5.87
CA THR A 26 10.77 -35.77 5.06
C THR A 26 11.55 -36.03 3.77
N LEU A 27 12.01 -34.97 3.08
CA LEU A 27 12.80 -35.09 1.85
C LEU A 27 14.15 -35.77 2.07
N THR A 28 14.77 -35.62 3.24
CA THR A 28 16.04 -36.31 3.56
C THR A 28 15.88 -37.82 3.73
N ARG A 29 14.68 -38.26 4.12
CA ARG A 29 14.36 -39.68 4.38
C ARG A 29 13.88 -40.42 3.12
N LEU A 30 13.49 -39.70 2.08
CA LEU A 30 13.06 -40.29 0.81
C LEU A 30 14.24 -40.94 0.07
N ARG A 31 14.09 -42.23 -0.23
CA ARG A 31 14.93 -42.96 -1.18
C ARG A 31 14.03 -43.49 -2.29
N PRO A 32 14.42 -43.38 -3.57
CA PRO A 32 15.67 -42.81 -4.09
C PRO A 32 15.70 -41.26 -4.12
N ARG A 33 16.90 -40.65 -4.19
CA ARG A 33 17.08 -39.18 -4.26
C ARG A 33 16.28 -38.50 -5.38
N LEU A 34 16.00 -39.23 -6.45
CA LEU A 34 15.17 -38.74 -7.55
C LEU A 34 13.76 -38.38 -7.08
N ALA A 35 13.18 -39.13 -6.14
CA ALA A 35 11.88 -38.81 -5.56
C ALA A 35 11.91 -37.45 -4.83
N SER A 36 12.97 -37.16 -4.08
CA SER A 36 13.14 -35.86 -3.43
C SER A 36 13.21 -34.71 -4.43
N TYR A 37 13.93 -34.87 -5.56
CA TYR A 37 13.97 -33.87 -6.62
C TYR A 37 12.61 -33.67 -7.30
N LEU A 38 11.85 -34.75 -7.54
CA LEU A 38 10.51 -34.64 -8.12
C LEU A 38 9.56 -33.89 -7.18
N VAL A 39 9.58 -34.20 -5.89
CA VAL A 39 8.76 -33.49 -4.90
C VAL A 39 9.15 -32.01 -4.82
N LEU A 40 10.45 -31.70 -4.78
CA LEU A 40 10.93 -30.31 -4.83
C LEU A 40 10.48 -29.59 -6.12
N GLY A 41 10.55 -30.26 -7.26
CA GLY A 41 10.09 -29.73 -8.54
C GLY A 41 8.59 -29.42 -8.53
N VAL A 42 7.77 -30.32 -7.99
CA VAL A 42 6.31 -30.10 -7.84
C VAL A 42 6.03 -28.95 -6.87
N LEU A 43 6.73 -28.87 -5.74
CA LEU A 43 6.57 -27.76 -4.79
C LEU A 43 6.96 -26.41 -5.42
N ALA A 44 8.05 -26.36 -6.17
CA ALA A 44 8.47 -25.17 -6.89
C ALA A 44 7.43 -24.77 -7.96
N ALA A 45 6.95 -25.72 -8.75
CA ALA A 45 5.93 -25.49 -9.77
C ALA A 45 4.58 -25.05 -9.16
N ALA A 46 4.16 -25.64 -8.04
CA ALA A 46 2.94 -25.26 -7.32
C ALA A 46 3.06 -23.89 -6.64
N SER A 47 4.28 -23.50 -6.24
CA SER A 47 4.56 -22.17 -5.68
C SER A 47 4.67 -21.10 -6.78
N TRP A 48 4.91 -21.50 -8.03
CA TRP A 48 5.15 -20.57 -9.14
C TRP A 48 4.03 -19.55 -9.32
N PRO A 49 2.72 -19.88 -9.30
CA PRO A 49 1.67 -18.87 -9.44
C PRO A 49 1.73 -17.77 -8.38
N VAL A 50 2.12 -18.11 -7.14
CA VAL A 50 2.24 -17.13 -6.05
C VAL A 50 3.46 -16.23 -6.24
N PHE A 51 4.56 -16.76 -6.76
CA PHE A 51 5.72 -15.95 -7.12
C PHE A 51 5.49 -15.13 -8.37
N ALA A 52 4.86 -15.70 -9.39
CA ALA A 52 4.49 -15.03 -10.63
C ALA A 52 3.54 -13.87 -10.37
N ASP A 53 2.56 -14.02 -9.46
CA ASP A 53 1.67 -12.94 -9.01
C ASP A 53 2.42 -11.81 -8.26
N ARG A 54 3.62 -12.07 -7.73
CA ARG A 54 4.51 -11.04 -7.15
C ARG A 54 5.52 -10.46 -8.15
N LEU A 55 5.75 -11.17 -9.24
CA LEU A 55 6.62 -10.77 -10.34
C LEU A 55 5.81 -10.13 -11.47
N ASP A 56 4.47 -10.20 -11.42
CA ASP A 56 3.59 -9.51 -12.33
C ASP A 56 3.90 -8.02 -12.24
N ALA A 57 4.17 -7.43 -13.39
CA ALA A 57 4.45 -6.01 -13.50
C ALA A 57 3.23 -5.18 -13.04
N ASN A 58 2.04 -5.78 -13.00
CA ASN A 58 0.83 -5.18 -12.42
C ASN A 58 0.71 -5.38 -10.89
N SER A 59 1.63 -6.11 -10.25
CA SER A 59 1.51 -6.48 -8.84
C SER A 59 2.07 -5.40 -7.92
N LYS A 60 1.22 -4.40 -7.68
CA LYS A 60 1.34 -3.36 -6.65
C LYS A 60 2.37 -2.27 -6.97
N SER A 61 1.97 -1.03 -6.72
CA SER A 61 2.87 0.11 -6.69
C SER A 61 3.99 -0.16 -5.69
N SER A 62 5.23 0.00 -6.15
CA SER A 62 6.39 -0.11 -5.28
C SER A 62 6.40 1.11 -4.36
N TRP A 63 6.15 0.90 -3.06
CA TRP A 63 6.32 1.96 -2.04
C TRP A 63 7.73 2.54 -2.04
N LEU A 64 8.73 1.77 -2.48
CA LEU A 64 10.08 2.26 -2.70
C LEU A 64 10.12 3.29 -3.85
N ALA A 65 9.44 3.05 -4.97
CA ALA A 65 9.39 4.02 -6.07
C ALA A 65 8.65 5.31 -5.67
N VAL A 66 7.59 5.18 -4.86
CA VAL A 66 6.88 6.34 -4.29
C VAL A 66 7.82 7.13 -3.37
N GLN A 67 8.54 6.43 -2.49
CA GLN A 67 9.53 7.03 -1.59
C GLN A 67 10.64 7.76 -2.37
N GLU A 68 11.25 7.11 -3.36
CA GLU A 68 12.30 7.69 -4.21
C GLU A 68 11.80 8.93 -4.96
N ALA A 69 10.53 8.96 -5.39
CA ALA A 69 9.95 10.12 -6.05
C ALA A 69 9.80 11.34 -5.12
N MET A 70 9.67 11.10 -3.82
CA MET A 70 9.30 12.10 -2.80
C MET A 70 10.46 12.55 -1.92
N VAL A 71 11.47 11.69 -1.69
CA VAL A 71 12.46 11.87 -0.61
C VAL A 71 13.17 13.23 -0.64
N ASP A 72 13.43 13.77 -1.84
CA ASP A 72 14.12 15.06 -2.00
C ASP A 72 13.19 16.28 -1.96
N ARG A 73 11.87 16.08 -1.88
CA ARG A 73 10.85 17.13 -1.97
C ARG A 73 10.02 17.30 -0.72
N VAL A 74 9.87 16.26 0.09
CA VAL A 74 9.11 16.30 1.33
C VAL A 74 9.77 17.26 2.32
N ARG A 75 8.94 18.03 3.00
CA ARG A 75 9.35 18.95 4.05
C ARG A 75 8.57 18.66 5.34
N PRO A 76 9.15 18.98 6.51
CA PRO A 76 8.40 18.98 7.75
C PRO A 76 7.16 19.86 7.66
N GLY A 77 6.00 19.31 8.03
CA GLY A 77 4.72 20.02 7.96
C GLY A 77 3.88 19.71 6.72
N ASP A 78 4.44 19.02 5.73
CA ASP A 78 3.69 18.50 4.59
C ASP A 78 2.67 17.46 5.05
N ALA A 79 1.57 17.31 4.34
CA ALA A 79 0.57 16.28 4.60
C ALA A 79 0.48 15.25 3.48
N TRP A 80 -0.10 14.09 3.77
CA TRP A 80 -0.23 13.00 2.81
C TRP A 80 -1.65 12.48 2.70
N ILE A 81 -2.10 12.31 1.46
CA ILE A 81 -3.37 11.71 1.10
C ILE A 81 -3.07 10.42 0.32
N SER A 82 -3.41 9.30 0.95
CA SER A 82 -3.58 8.02 0.24
C SER A 82 -4.82 7.31 0.73
N PHE A 83 -5.44 6.59 -0.18
CA PHE A 83 -6.51 5.68 0.10
C PHE A 83 -5.92 4.34 0.56
N GLY A 84 -5.96 4.00 1.85
CA GLY A 84 -5.72 2.61 2.31
C GLY A 84 -4.84 2.39 3.55
N PRO A 85 -5.01 1.23 4.23
CA PRO A 85 -4.42 0.95 5.55
C PRO A 85 -2.96 0.51 5.58
N LEU A 86 -2.31 0.37 4.42
CA LEU A 86 -0.95 -0.16 4.36
C LEU A 86 0.13 0.92 4.44
N MET A 87 -0.22 2.22 4.52
CA MET A 87 0.81 3.22 4.74
C MET A 87 1.52 3.04 6.09
N THR A 88 0.85 2.61 7.16
CA THR A 88 1.53 2.23 8.41
C THR A 88 2.57 1.12 8.18
N ALA A 89 2.32 0.20 7.25
CA ALA A 89 3.32 -0.80 6.87
C ALA A 89 4.45 -0.19 6.02
N ALA A 90 4.13 0.72 5.09
CA ALA A 90 5.13 1.46 4.31
C ALA A 90 6.03 2.32 5.22
N GLU A 91 5.47 3.03 6.19
CA GLU A 91 6.19 3.80 7.22
C GLU A 91 7.12 2.92 8.06
N ASN A 92 6.66 1.73 8.44
CA ASN A 92 7.49 0.81 9.23
C ASN A 92 8.68 0.24 8.43
N VAL A 93 8.54 0.10 7.11
CA VAL A 93 9.59 -0.44 6.24
C VAL A 93 10.50 0.65 5.69
N TYR A 94 9.95 1.82 5.38
CA TYR A 94 10.60 2.95 4.72
C TYR A 94 10.32 4.25 5.49
N PRO A 95 10.82 4.44 6.71
CA PRO A 95 10.34 5.50 7.62
C PRO A 95 10.52 6.94 7.11
N GLU A 96 11.53 7.17 6.28
CA GLU A 96 11.71 8.45 5.58
C GLU A 96 11.14 8.33 4.16
N PRO A 97 10.39 9.32 3.65
CA PRO A 97 10.18 10.66 4.19
C PRO A 97 8.93 10.81 5.08
N TRP A 98 8.21 9.72 5.37
CA TRP A 98 6.89 9.79 5.99
C TRP A 98 6.91 10.32 7.43
N ARG A 99 8.04 10.20 8.13
CA ARG A 99 8.19 10.66 9.52
C ARG A 99 7.81 12.13 9.68
N ASP A 100 8.20 12.96 8.71
CA ASP A 100 8.05 14.41 8.71
C ASP A 100 6.65 14.90 8.29
N LEU A 101 5.78 13.98 7.89
CA LEU A 101 4.43 14.28 7.41
C LEU A 101 3.43 14.41 8.56
N VAL A 102 2.52 15.38 8.41
CA VAL A 102 1.42 15.68 9.33
C VAL A 102 0.24 14.73 9.10
N LEU A 103 -0.39 14.33 10.20
CA LEU A 103 -1.65 13.59 10.22
C LEU A 103 -2.78 14.49 9.71
N LEU A 104 -3.41 14.17 8.58
CA LEU A 104 -4.62 14.89 8.12
C LEU A 104 -5.87 14.56 8.95
N ASN A 105 -5.93 13.38 9.57
CA ASN A 105 -7.04 12.97 10.41
C ASN A 105 -6.53 12.37 11.74
N PRO A 106 -6.33 13.18 12.79
CA PRO A 106 -5.82 12.71 14.06
C PRO A 106 -6.84 11.91 14.88
N ASP A 107 -8.12 11.85 14.48
CA ASP A 107 -9.19 11.31 15.31
C ASP A 107 -9.15 9.76 15.40
N PRO A 108 -9.32 9.17 16.61
CA PRO A 108 -9.02 7.77 16.88
C PRO A 108 -10.17 6.77 16.70
N GLU A 109 -11.34 7.11 16.14
CA GLU A 109 -12.47 6.17 16.04
C GLU A 109 -12.96 5.92 14.60
N PRO A 110 -13.05 4.65 14.11
CA PRO A 110 -12.24 3.46 14.40
C PRO A 110 -11.63 2.79 13.13
N PRO A 111 -10.54 1.97 13.23
CA PRO A 111 -9.92 1.43 14.46
C PRO A 111 -8.47 1.87 14.75
N TRP A 112 -7.89 2.86 14.05
CA TRP A 112 -6.51 3.28 14.31
C TRP A 112 -6.34 4.78 14.03
N PRO A 113 -5.51 5.52 14.81
CA PRO A 113 -5.09 6.87 14.42
C PRO A 113 -4.32 6.78 13.11
N THR A 114 -4.71 7.56 12.10
CA THR A 114 -4.14 7.40 10.75
C THR A 114 -3.74 8.72 10.14
N ARG A 115 -2.55 8.79 9.52
CA ARG A 115 -2.10 9.97 8.73
C ARG A 115 -2.86 10.11 7.42
N PHE A 116 -4.00 9.44 7.28
CA PHE A 116 -4.57 9.03 6.02
C PHE A 116 -6.06 9.33 5.94
N ILE A 117 -6.52 9.48 4.71
CA ILE A 117 -7.92 9.64 4.34
C ILE A 117 -8.46 8.26 3.94
N TYR A 118 -9.42 7.73 4.70
CA TYR A 118 -10.13 6.50 4.36
C TYR A 118 -11.55 6.82 3.89
N PRO A 119 -11.82 6.89 2.57
CA PRO A 119 -13.18 7.07 2.06
C PRO A 119 -14.06 5.81 2.25
N ARG A 120 -13.62 4.83 3.04
CA ARG A 120 -14.16 3.46 2.99
C ARG A 120 -15.48 3.22 3.71
N LEU A 121 -16.24 4.28 3.98
CA LEU A 121 -17.62 4.21 4.45
C LEU A 121 -18.58 5.09 3.62
N GLY A 122 -18.28 5.29 2.33
CA GLY A 122 -19.12 6.13 1.46
C GLY A 122 -18.94 7.63 1.69
N GLY A 123 -17.82 8.02 2.33
CA GLY A 123 -17.41 9.41 2.47
C GLY A 123 -16.48 9.82 1.33
N ASP A 124 -16.54 11.08 0.97
CA ASP A 124 -15.73 11.70 -0.07
C ASP A 124 -14.42 12.28 0.55
N LEU A 125 -13.44 12.61 -0.27
CA LEU A 125 -12.20 13.29 0.14
C LEU A 125 -12.50 14.62 0.86
N THR A 126 -13.66 15.24 0.55
CA THR A 126 -14.24 16.40 1.26
C THR A 126 -14.61 16.11 2.72
N ASP A 127 -15.10 14.90 3.04
CA ASP A 127 -15.44 14.52 4.42
C ASP A 127 -14.19 14.36 5.30
N CYS A 128 -13.05 14.07 4.67
CA CYS A 128 -11.79 13.75 5.34
C CYS A 128 -10.86 14.96 5.44
N LEU A 129 -11.03 15.97 4.59
CA LEU A 129 -10.40 17.28 4.72
C LEU A 129 -11.28 18.21 5.58
N ARG A 130 -11.72 17.75 6.74
CA ARG A 130 -12.14 18.64 7.83
C ARG A 130 -10.90 19.29 8.42
N LEU A 131 -10.32 20.21 7.66
CA LEU A 131 -9.25 21.08 8.12
C LEU A 131 -9.89 22.08 9.07
N GLU A 132 -10.03 21.71 10.35
CA GLU A 132 -10.33 22.67 11.40
C GLU A 132 -9.12 23.63 11.51
N GLY A 133 -9.18 24.76 10.78
CA GLY A 133 -8.14 25.79 10.71
C GLY A 133 -7.48 25.97 9.32
N GLU A 134 -6.35 26.68 9.29
CA GLU A 134 -5.48 26.76 8.10
C GLU A 134 -4.78 25.41 7.92
N GLY A 135 -5.43 24.46 7.23
CA GLY A 135 -4.80 23.20 6.84
C GLY A 135 -3.45 23.38 6.10
N PRO A 136 -2.72 22.27 5.88
CA PRO A 136 -1.32 22.30 5.48
C PRO A 136 -1.10 23.05 4.16
N ASN A 137 -0.02 23.84 4.08
CA ASN A 137 0.33 24.56 2.86
C ASN A 137 0.71 23.61 1.70
N ARG A 138 1.09 22.38 2.02
CA ARG A 138 1.49 21.36 1.04
C ARG A 138 0.88 20.02 1.38
N VAL A 139 0.29 19.40 0.36
CA VAL A 139 -0.27 18.07 0.42
C VAL A 139 0.34 17.22 -0.68
N TRP A 140 0.64 15.98 -0.34
CA TRP A 140 1.06 14.95 -1.27
C TRP A 140 -0.09 13.99 -1.51
N TYR A 141 -0.39 13.70 -2.77
CA TYR A 141 -1.51 12.86 -3.16
C TYR A 141 -1.03 11.69 -4.01
N LEU A 142 -1.41 10.46 -3.62
CA LEU A 142 -1.12 9.24 -4.37
C LEU A 142 -2.37 8.76 -5.11
N SER A 143 -2.32 8.87 -6.43
CA SER A 143 -3.26 8.21 -7.34
C SER A 143 -2.80 6.77 -7.55
N ASP A 144 -3.68 5.79 -7.31
CA ASP A 144 -3.52 4.39 -7.66
C ASP A 144 -4.84 3.79 -8.17
N HIS A 145 -4.88 3.48 -9.47
CA HIS A 145 -6.07 2.96 -10.17
C HIS A 145 -6.30 1.46 -9.99
N THR A 146 -5.34 0.72 -9.44
CA THR A 146 -5.35 -0.76 -9.52
C THR A 146 -5.20 -1.49 -8.22
N SER A 147 -4.96 -0.78 -7.12
CA SER A 147 -4.91 -1.48 -5.86
C SER A 147 -6.29 -1.97 -5.42
N ARG A 148 -6.51 -3.25 -5.71
CA ARG A 148 -7.66 -4.07 -5.30
C ARG A 148 -7.88 -4.04 -3.77
N THR A 149 -6.86 -3.70 -3.00
CA THR A 149 -6.91 -3.66 -1.53
C THR A 149 -7.23 -2.28 -0.96
N TRP A 150 -7.03 -1.20 -1.71
CA TRP A 150 -6.84 0.17 -1.18
C TRP A 150 -8.00 1.13 -1.44
N GLY A 151 -8.92 0.75 -2.33
CA GLY A 151 -9.88 1.70 -2.90
C GLY A 151 -9.29 2.25 -4.19
N VAL A 152 -10.15 2.56 -5.15
CA VAL A 152 -9.73 3.12 -6.43
C VAL A 152 -9.67 4.63 -6.22
N SER A 153 -8.52 5.25 -6.47
CA SER A 153 -8.48 6.71 -6.59
C SER A 153 -9.18 7.13 -7.87
N HIS A 154 -10.07 8.12 -7.79
CA HIS A 154 -10.68 8.73 -8.96
C HIS A 154 -9.86 9.98 -9.29
N GLU A 155 -8.65 9.78 -9.82
CA GLU A 155 -7.62 10.82 -9.94
C GLU A 155 -8.13 12.20 -10.37
N GLN A 156 -8.95 12.27 -11.42
CA GLN A 156 -9.50 13.53 -11.91
C GLN A 156 -10.48 14.17 -10.92
N GLU A 157 -11.38 13.37 -10.34
CA GLU A 157 -12.36 13.82 -9.36
C GLU A 157 -11.68 14.28 -8.06
N ASP A 158 -10.70 13.51 -7.59
CA ASP A 158 -9.90 13.81 -6.40
C ASP A 158 -9.11 15.12 -6.57
N LEU A 159 -8.47 15.32 -7.73
CA LEU A 159 -7.71 16.54 -8.02
C LEU A 159 -8.62 17.76 -8.18
N LEU A 160 -9.79 17.64 -8.81
CA LEU A 160 -10.77 18.72 -8.93
C LEU A 160 -11.31 19.14 -7.55
N LEU A 161 -11.51 18.18 -6.66
CA LEU A 161 -11.95 18.45 -5.31
C LEU A 161 -10.86 19.14 -4.48
N LEU A 162 -9.60 18.72 -4.62
CA LEU A 162 -8.46 19.40 -4.00
C LEU A 162 -8.28 20.83 -4.53
N GLU A 163 -8.50 21.05 -5.83
CA GLU A 163 -8.54 22.38 -6.44
C GLU A 163 -9.67 23.24 -5.85
N GLY A 164 -10.85 22.67 -5.66
CA GLY A 164 -11.97 23.33 -4.96
C GLY A 164 -11.65 23.74 -3.51
N LEU A 165 -10.67 23.08 -2.88
CA LEU A 165 -10.18 23.40 -1.53
C LEU A 165 -8.99 24.37 -1.53
N GLY A 166 -8.60 24.90 -2.70
CA GLY A 166 -7.53 25.89 -2.86
C GLY A 166 -6.14 25.30 -3.10
N TYR A 167 -6.03 24.00 -3.39
CA TYR A 167 -4.76 23.36 -3.72
C TYR A 167 -4.50 23.32 -5.22
N ARG A 168 -3.27 23.57 -5.66
CA ARG A 168 -2.84 23.42 -7.05
C ARG A 168 -1.68 22.46 -7.18
N ILE A 169 -1.64 21.75 -8.29
CA ILE A 169 -0.52 20.85 -8.62
C ILE A 169 0.73 21.70 -8.86
N ALA A 170 1.71 21.57 -7.96
CA ALA A 170 3.02 22.16 -8.09
C ALA A 170 4.00 21.21 -8.80
N TRP A 171 3.81 19.90 -8.62
CA TRP A 171 4.62 18.87 -9.27
C TRP A 171 3.85 17.55 -9.36
N GLN A 172 4.23 16.73 -10.34
CA GLN A 172 3.76 15.35 -10.48
C GLN A 172 4.93 14.43 -10.82
N SER A 173 4.93 13.22 -10.27
CA SER A 173 5.88 12.19 -10.62
C SER A 173 5.64 11.70 -12.06
N PRO A 174 6.66 11.14 -12.73
CA PRO A 174 6.38 10.20 -13.83
C PRO A 174 5.49 9.07 -13.32
N THR A 175 4.83 8.35 -14.22
CA THR A 175 4.09 7.16 -13.81
C THR A 175 5.04 6.17 -13.15
N LEU A 176 4.70 5.76 -11.93
CA LEU A 176 5.48 4.84 -11.12
C LEU A 176 4.96 3.42 -11.35
N GLY A 177 5.84 2.57 -11.87
CA GLY A 177 5.57 1.16 -12.08
C GLY A 177 5.24 0.78 -13.53
N PRO A 178 5.13 -0.53 -13.80
CA PRO A 178 5.17 -1.07 -15.16
C PRO A 178 3.91 -0.84 -16.00
N VAL A 179 2.79 -0.53 -15.36
CA VAL A 179 1.50 -0.30 -16.01
C VAL A 179 0.96 0.99 -15.44
N ASP A 180 0.56 1.91 -16.31
CA ASP A 180 0.37 3.35 -16.05
C ASP A 180 -0.60 3.73 -14.91
N GLN A 181 -0.28 3.39 -13.66
CA GLN A 181 -1.32 3.22 -12.64
C GLN A 181 -1.04 3.95 -11.35
N THR A 182 0.18 4.42 -11.11
CA THR A 182 0.51 5.16 -9.88
C THR A 182 1.21 6.46 -10.17
N ARG A 183 0.71 7.54 -9.56
CA ARG A 183 1.33 8.86 -9.63
C ARG A 183 1.29 9.54 -8.28
N VAL A 184 2.34 10.29 -8.01
CA VAL A 184 2.44 11.15 -6.84
C VAL A 184 2.31 12.59 -7.29
N TYR A 185 1.44 13.32 -6.63
CA TYR A 185 1.21 14.74 -6.86
C TYR A 185 1.68 15.53 -5.64
N GLU A 186 2.44 16.59 -5.88
CA GLU A 186 2.70 17.65 -4.91
C GLU A 186 1.71 18.77 -5.16
N LEU A 187 0.92 19.11 -4.15
CA LEU A 187 -0.13 20.10 -4.20
C LEU A 187 0.18 21.21 -3.20
N LEU A 188 0.09 22.48 -3.63
CA LEU A 188 0.31 23.65 -2.79
C LEU A 188 -0.97 24.46 -2.63
N ARG A 189 -1.22 24.96 -1.43
CA ARG A 189 -2.34 25.84 -1.15
C ARG A 189 -2.01 27.28 -1.55
N GLU A 190 -2.91 27.92 -2.30
CA GLU A 190 -2.84 29.36 -2.66
C GLU A 190 -3.58 30.26 -1.65
#